data_AF-A0A2D5ID69-F1
#
_entry.id   AF-A0A2D5ID69-F1
#
_cell.length_a   1.000
_cell.length_b   1.000
_cell.length_c   1.000
_cell.angle_alpha   90.00
_cell.angle_beta   90.00
_cell.angle_gamma   90.00
#
_symmetry.space_group_name_H-M   'P 1'
#
loop_
_entity.id
_entity.type
_entity.pdbx_description
1 polymer ?
#
loop_
_entity_poly.entity_id
_entity_poly.type
_entity_poly.pdbx_seq_one_letter_code
_entity_poly.pdbx_strand_id
1 'polypeptide(L)'
;MRSLLTALAVVCSLHITPGPLFAQETPREKLDTLLRDIETLSASVTQLIVESDGAVLEESAIQMHLLRPDGFYWETLDPFPELVVTDGNTLWNYQPDLEQVVIEDWDSTRSELAAQLLSGRTDRLSEEYRIDLTPDADDSEFLFQLHPLDADSVYRVIRISFLQQELESIHLDHKNGQQTLWQFSNQRRNKGLEHKLFEFEPPAGIEIVDNSLSGR
;
A
#
# COMPACT_ATOMS: atom_id res chain seq x y z
N MET A 1 -49.04 -64.81 -38.10
CA MET A 1 -49.68 -63.70 -37.35
C MET A 1 -48.81 -63.40 -36.14
N ARG A 2 -48.07 -62.27 -36.16
CA ARG A 2 -48.34 -61.03 -35.39
C ARG A 2 -48.09 -61.25 -33.87
N SER A 3 -47.20 -60.56 -33.15
CA SER A 3 -46.76 -59.16 -33.28
C SER A 3 -45.41 -58.94 -32.57
N LEU A 4 -44.60 -58.01 -33.12
CA LEU A 4 -43.44 -57.41 -32.45
C LEU A 4 -43.89 -56.48 -31.31
N LEU A 5 -43.19 -56.53 -30.17
CA LEU A 5 -43.23 -55.50 -29.12
C LEU A 5 -41.94 -54.69 -29.18
N THR A 6 -42.07 -53.43 -29.60
CA THR A 6 -41.00 -52.44 -29.70
C THR A 6 -40.73 -51.85 -28.31
N ALA A 7 -39.52 -52.04 -27.77
CA ALA A 7 -39.09 -51.41 -26.53
C ALA A 7 -38.59 -49.98 -26.85
N LEU A 8 -39.26 -48.96 -26.31
CA LEU A 8 -38.87 -47.56 -26.43
C LEU A 8 -37.89 -47.23 -25.30
N ALA A 9 -36.60 -47.15 -25.61
CA ALA A 9 -35.58 -46.66 -24.68
C ALA A 9 -35.64 -45.13 -24.63
N VAL A 10 -36.11 -44.59 -23.51
CA VAL A 10 -36.03 -43.14 -23.22
C VAL A 10 -34.61 -42.86 -22.73
N VAL A 11 -33.79 -42.27 -23.60
CA VAL A 11 -32.47 -41.73 -23.25
C VAL A 11 -32.69 -40.33 -22.67
N CYS A 12 -32.64 -40.21 -21.34
CA CYS A 12 -32.56 -38.92 -20.67
C CYS A 12 -31.16 -38.33 -20.88
N SER A 13 -31.02 -37.45 -21.88
CA SER A 13 -29.83 -36.62 -22.06
C SER A 13 -29.76 -35.60 -20.92
N LEU A 14 -28.88 -35.85 -19.94
CA LEU A 14 -28.57 -34.90 -18.88
C LEU A 14 -27.74 -33.76 -19.47
N HIS A 15 -28.41 -32.68 -19.88
CA HIS A 15 -27.72 -31.46 -20.30
C HIS A 15 -27.16 -30.75 -19.05
N ILE A 16 -25.87 -30.96 -18.79
CA ILE A 16 -25.10 -30.15 -17.85
C ILE A 16 -24.94 -28.78 -18.51
N THR A 17 -25.78 -27.82 -18.14
CA THR A 17 -25.53 -26.41 -18.48
C THR A 17 -24.41 -25.91 -17.58
N PRO A 18 -23.22 -25.57 -18.11
CA PRO A 18 -22.21 -24.90 -17.31
C PRO A 18 -22.81 -23.60 -16.78
N GLY A 19 -22.94 -23.51 -15.46
CA GLY A 19 -23.34 -22.26 -14.81
C GLY A 19 -22.30 -21.17 -15.10
N PRO A 20 -22.69 -19.88 -15.07
CA PRO A 20 -21.73 -18.79 -15.19
C PRO A 20 -20.63 -18.97 -14.14
N LEU A 21 -19.39 -19.13 -14.62
CA LEU A 21 -18.19 -19.12 -13.81
C LEU A 21 -18.01 -17.66 -13.36
N PHE A 22 -18.51 -17.30 -12.18
CA PHE A 22 -18.11 -16.04 -11.57
C PHE A 22 -16.61 -16.16 -11.29
N ALA A 23 -15.80 -15.39 -12.01
CA ALA A 23 -14.38 -15.28 -11.71
C ALA A 23 -14.26 -14.73 -10.29
N GLN A 24 -13.68 -15.51 -9.38
CA GLN A 24 -13.39 -15.05 -8.04
C GLN A 24 -12.32 -13.96 -8.14
N GLU A 25 -12.57 -12.79 -7.54
CA GLU A 25 -11.61 -11.70 -7.46
C GLU A 25 -10.30 -12.22 -6.85
N THR A 26 -9.18 -11.98 -7.51
CA THR A 26 -7.87 -12.42 -7.01
C THR A 26 -7.44 -11.57 -5.81
N PRO A 27 -6.57 -12.08 -4.90
CA PRO A 27 -6.00 -11.29 -3.80
C PRO A 27 -5.44 -9.94 -4.25
N ARG A 28 -4.75 -9.92 -5.40
CA ARG A 28 -4.22 -8.70 -6.01
C ARG A 28 -5.32 -7.72 -6.39
N GLU A 29 -6.35 -8.19 -7.10
CA GLU A 29 -7.46 -7.33 -7.52
C GLU A 29 -8.21 -6.78 -6.32
N LYS A 30 -8.38 -7.56 -5.26
CA LYS A 30 -9.00 -7.10 -4.02
C LYS A 30 -8.18 -5.99 -3.35
N LEU A 31 -6.87 -6.20 -3.18
CA LEU A 31 -5.96 -5.20 -2.61
C LEU A 31 -5.96 -3.92 -3.45
N ASP A 32 -5.89 -4.09 -4.77
CA ASP A 32 -5.93 -3.02 -5.75
C ASP A 32 -7.23 -2.21 -5.64
N THR A 33 -8.40 -2.85 -5.54
CA THR A 33 -9.69 -2.19 -5.32
C THR A 33 -9.70 -1.39 -4.01
N LEU A 34 -9.26 -1.99 -2.90
CA LEU A 34 -9.24 -1.33 -1.60
C LEU A 34 -8.36 -0.06 -1.59
N LEU A 35 -7.23 -0.09 -2.31
CA LEU A 35 -6.30 1.05 -2.40
C LEU A 35 -6.68 2.06 -3.49
N ARG A 36 -7.18 1.63 -4.65
CA ARG A 36 -7.54 2.52 -5.78
C ARG A 36 -8.70 3.44 -5.47
N ASP A 37 -9.65 2.97 -4.68
CA ASP A 37 -10.82 3.75 -4.29
C ASP A 37 -10.49 4.86 -3.26
N ILE A 38 -9.21 5.06 -2.92
CA ILE A 38 -8.71 6.15 -2.07
C ILE A 38 -8.16 7.25 -2.99
N GLU A 39 -8.98 8.25 -3.30
CA GLU A 39 -8.55 9.46 -4.03
C GLU A 39 -7.81 10.43 -3.11
N THR A 40 -8.29 10.57 -1.88
CA THR A 40 -7.61 11.30 -0.81
C THR A 40 -7.65 10.52 0.50
N LEU A 41 -6.59 10.68 1.29
CA LEU A 41 -6.52 10.14 2.65
C LEU A 41 -5.87 11.17 3.56
N SER A 42 -6.39 11.31 4.77
CA SER A 42 -5.67 11.90 5.89
C SER A 42 -5.74 10.94 7.05
N ALA A 43 -4.63 10.72 7.74
CA ALA A 43 -4.58 9.83 8.89
C ALA A 43 -3.49 10.26 9.87
N SER A 44 -3.66 9.84 11.12
CA SER A 44 -2.57 9.77 12.08
C SER A 44 -1.97 8.38 12.01
N VAL A 45 -0.65 8.28 12.00
CA VAL A 45 0.10 7.01 11.96
C VAL A 45 0.96 6.92 13.21
N THR A 46 0.91 5.77 13.88
CA THR A 46 1.90 5.40 14.90
C THR A 46 2.86 4.42 14.26
N GLN A 47 4.14 4.78 14.22
CA GLN A 47 5.22 3.92 13.79
C GLN A 47 5.85 3.24 14.99
N LEU A 48 6.16 1.94 14.85
CA LEU A 48 6.98 1.20 15.79
C LEU A 48 8.06 0.44 15.02
N ILE A 49 9.32 0.68 15.34
CA ILE A 49 10.47 -0.08 14.83
C ILE A 49 10.98 -1.00 15.94
N VAL A 50 11.02 -2.29 15.65
CA VAL A 50 11.40 -3.34 16.60
C VAL A 50 12.60 -4.12 16.04
N GLU A 51 13.61 -4.32 16.87
CA GLU A 51 14.79 -5.14 16.57
C GLU A 51 14.45 -6.64 16.52
N SER A 52 15.38 -7.41 15.97
CA SER A 52 15.25 -8.88 15.86
C SER A 52 15.10 -9.61 17.21
N ASP A 53 15.51 -8.98 18.32
CA ASP A 53 15.37 -9.49 19.68
C ASP A 53 14.06 -9.07 20.38
N GLY A 54 13.23 -8.27 19.72
CA GLY A 54 11.97 -7.73 20.23
C GLY A 54 12.11 -6.40 20.97
N ALA A 55 13.31 -5.81 21.06
CA ALA A 55 13.48 -4.47 21.63
C ALA A 55 12.87 -3.41 20.71
N VAL A 56 12.11 -2.48 21.29
CA VAL A 56 11.63 -1.30 20.55
C VAL A 56 12.81 -0.33 20.37
N LEU A 57 13.16 -0.05 19.12
CA LEU A 57 14.15 0.96 18.78
C LEU A 57 13.54 2.36 18.78
N GLU A 58 12.36 2.48 18.19
CA GLU A 58 11.72 3.76 17.95
C GLU A 58 10.20 3.61 17.93
N GLU A 59 9.53 4.59 18.52
CA GLU A 59 8.10 4.82 18.37
C GLU A 59 7.91 6.26 17.90
N SER A 60 7.24 6.44 16.76
CA SER A 60 7.10 7.75 16.11
C SER A 60 5.64 8.11 15.89
N ALA A 61 5.29 9.38 16.11
CA ALA A 61 3.96 9.91 15.84
C ALA A 61 3.99 10.67 14.52
N ILE A 62 3.13 10.28 13.59
CA ILE A 62 3.19 10.74 12.20
C ILE A 62 1.83 11.26 11.75
N GLN A 63 1.84 12.35 10.98
CA GLN A 63 0.69 12.83 10.24
C GLN A 63 0.90 12.57 8.75
N MET A 64 -0.09 11.96 8.10
CA MET A 64 -0.02 11.69 6.67
C MET A 64 -1.18 12.28 5.89
N HIS A 65 -0.88 12.68 4.66
CA HIS A 65 -1.87 13.01 3.64
C HIS A 65 -1.50 12.37 2.30
N LEU A 66 -2.54 11.91 1.61
CA LEU A 66 -2.46 11.41 0.24
C LEU A 66 -3.47 12.17 -0.62
N LEU A 67 -3.03 12.58 -1.80
CA LEU A 67 -3.85 13.15 -2.85
C LEU A 67 -3.43 12.53 -4.19
N ARG A 68 -4.29 11.73 -4.80
CA ARG A 68 -4.01 11.19 -6.13
C ARG A 68 -4.03 12.29 -7.21
N PRO A 69 -3.23 12.13 -8.29
CA PRO A 69 -2.37 10.98 -8.58
C PRO A 69 -1.06 10.93 -7.78
N ASP A 70 -0.47 12.07 -7.40
CA ASP A 70 0.95 12.10 -7.02
C ASP A 70 1.28 12.92 -5.76
N GLY A 71 0.28 13.50 -5.08
CA GLY A 71 0.48 14.25 -3.84
C GLY A 71 0.65 13.33 -2.64
N PHE A 72 1.78 13.44 -1.94
CA PHE A 72 2.06 12.69 -0.72
C PHE A 72 2.71 13.60 0.32
N TYR A 73 2.30 13.45 1.58
CA TYR A 73 2.80 14.20 2.72
C TYR A 73 2.93 13.23 3.90
N TRP A 74 4.10 13.19 4.50
CA TRP A 74 4.43 12.36 5.65
C TRP A 74 5.31 13.15 6.60
N GLU A 75 4.72 13.60 7.70
CA GLU A 75 5.41 14.38 8.72
C GLU A 75 5.53 13.54 9.99
N THR A 76 6.76 13.15 10.32
CA THR A 76 7.09 12.66 11.66
C THR A 76 7.10 13.87 12.59
N LEU A 77 6.25 13.85 13.61
CA LEU A 77 6.12 14.91 14.61
C LEU A 77 7.09 14.69 15.78
N ASP A 78 7.21 13.45 16.22
CA ASP A 78 8.05 13.00 17.32
C ASP A 78 8.58 11.59 17.03
N PRO A 79 9.75 11.19 17.58
CA PRO A 79 10.64 12.02 18.41
C PRO A 79 11.61 12.88 17.59
N PHE A 80 11.81 12.54 16.31
CA PHE A 80 12.73 13.23 15.41
C PHE A 80 11.92 13.81 14.25
N PRO A 81 11.68 15.13 14.23
CA PRO A 81 10.91 15.76 13.17
C PRO A 81 11.53 15.51 11.80
N GLU A 82 10.70 15.08 10.85
CA GLU A 82 11.08 14.87 9.45
C GLU A 82 9.83 15.06 8.60
N LEU A 83 9.98 15.77 7.47
CA LEU A 83 8.90 15.94 6.50
C LEU A 83 9.34 15.38 5.15
N VAL A 84 8.62 14.36 4.69
CA VAL A 84 8.70 13.85 3.32
C VAL A 84 7.44 14.29 2.58
N VAL A 85 7.60 15.13 1.56
CA VAL A 85 6.47 15.70 0.81
C VAL A 85 6.77 15.76 -0.67
N THR A 86 5.76 15.53 -1.51
CA THR A 86 5.85 15.65 -2.97
C THR A 86 4.56 16.21 -3.55
N ASP A 87 4.73 17.08 -4.54
CA ASP A 87 3.66 17.61 -5.38
C ASP A 87 3.42 16.76 -6.63
N GLY A 88 4.20 15.68 -6.78
CA GLY A 88 4.21 14.79 -7.94
C GLY A 88 5.27 15.10 -8.99
N ASN A 89 6.05 16.16 -8.80
CA ASN A 89 7.21 16.47 -9.65
C ASN A 89 8.50 16.47 -8.84
N THR A 90 8.45 17.01 -7.61
CA THR A 90 9.61 17.15 -6.73
C THR A 90 9.33 16.44 -5.42
N LEU A 91 10.31 15.66 -4.95
CA LEU A 91 10.32 15.10 -3.62
C LEU A 91 11.23 15.94 -2.73
N TRP A 92 10.68 16.43 -1.62
CA TRP A 92 11.43 17.08 -0.57
C TRP A 92 11.50 16.16 0.65
N ASN A 93 12.70 15.93 1.15
CA ASN A 93 12.92 15.41 2.50
C ASN A 93 13.56 16.51 3.34
N TYR A 94 12.81 17.04 4.30
CA TYR A 94 13.24 18.10 5.21
C TYR A 94 13.47 17.54 6.61
N GLN A 95 14.68 17.76 7.12
CA GLN A 95 15.12 17.34 8.45
C GLN A 95 15.50 18.59 9.27
N PRO A 96 14.56 19.16 10.05
CA PRO A 96 14.78 20.38 10.84
C PRO A 96 16.02 20.32 11.75
N ASP A 97 16.24 19.19 12.43
CA ASP A 97 17.34 19.04 13.39
C ASP A 97 18.72 19.05 12.72
N LEU A 98 18.78 18.66 11.45
CA LEU A 98 19.99 18.69 10.63
C LEU A 98 20.12 20.01 9.86
N GLU A 99 19.14 20.91 9.95
CA GLU A 99 19.04 22.11 9.12
C GLU A 99 19.29 21.79 7.63
N GLN A 100 18.64 20.72 7.15
CA GLN A 100 18.89 20.18 5.80
C GLN A 100 17.58 19.86 5.07
N VAL A 101 17.58 20.13 3.75
CA VAL A 101 16.59 19.63 2.80
C VAL A 101 17.30 18.85 1.69
N VAL A 102 16.86 17.63 1.45
CA VAL A 102 17.22 16.86 0.25
C VAL A 102 16.11 17.02 -0.78
N ILE A 103 16.48 17.35 -2.01
CA ILE A 103 15.56 17.56 -3.13
C ILE A 103 15.86 16.55 -4.22
N GLU A 104 14.83 15.82 -4.66
CA GLU A 104 14.94 14.81 -5.70
C GLU A 104 13.80 14.98 -6.72
N ASP A 105 14.01 14.52 -7.96
CA ASP A 105 12.89 14.38 -8.89
C ASP A 105 11.98 13.26 -8.38
N TRP A 106 10.66 13.52 -8.35
CA TRP A 106 9.70 12.49 -8.00
C TRP A 106 9.65 11.41 -9.09
N ASP A 107 10.23 10.26 -8.79
CA ASP A 107 10.06 9.04 -9.58
C ASP A 107 9.27 8.03 -8.75
N SER A 108 7.97 8.00 -9.00
CA SER A 108 7.03 7.08 -8.37
C SER A 108 7.33 5.60 -8.64
N THR A 109 8.26 5.27 -9.54
CA THR A 109 8.75 3.89 -9.77
C THR A 109 9.98 3.53 -8.93
N ARG A 110 10.60 4.50 -8.27
CA ARG A 110 11.75 4.30 -7.37
C ARG A 110 11.44 4.52 -5.91
N SER A 111 10.25 5.01 -5.59
CA SER A 111 9.80 5.23 -4.21
C SER A 111 9.89 3.93 -3.41
N GLU A 112 10.19 4.02 -2.13
CA GLU A 112 10.13 2.87 -1.24
C GLU A 112 8.73 2.23 -1.28
N LEU A 113 8.66 0.90 -1.12
CA LEU A 113 7.41 0.12 -1.22
C LEU A 113 6.25 0.75 -0.42
N ALA A 114 6.56 1.29 0.74
CA ALA A 114 5.63 2.02 1.60
C ALA A 114 4.95 3.19 0.91
N ALA A 115 5.75 4.08 0.32
CA ALA A 115 5.26 5.21 -0.45
C ALA A 115 4.52 4.74 -1.72
N GLN A 116 4.91 3.62 -2.34
CA GLN A 116 4.16 3.05 -3.47
C GLN A 116 2.78 2.51 -3.05
N LEU A 117 2.71 1.77 -1.94
CA LEU A 117 1.46 1.24 -1.38
C LEU A 117 0.54 2.38 -0.92
N LEU A 118 1.09 3.40 -0.26
CA LEU A 118 0.32 4.53 0.25
C LEU A 118 -0.07 5.52 -0.86
N SER A 119 0.75 5.70 -1.90
CA SER A 119 0.30 6.38 -3.13
C SER A 119 -0.69 5.54 -3.93
N GLY A 120 -0.90 4.30 -3.52
CA GLY A 120 -1.80 3.31 -4.10
C GLY A 120 -1.53 3.06 -5.57
N ARG A 121 -0.25 3.08 -5.94
CA ARG A 121 0.26 2.61 -7.24
C ARG A 121 0.54 1.13 -7.12
N THR A 122 -0.50 0.36 -7.32
CA THR A 122 -0.54 -1.10 -7.14
C THR A 122 -0.37 -1.88 -8.44
N ASP A 123 -0.25 -1.19 -9.57
CA ASP A 123 -0.19 -1.74 -10.92
C ASP A 123 0.99 -2.70 -11.12
N ARG A 124 2.12 -2.42 -10.44
CA ARG A 124 3.34 -3.24 -10.55
C ARG A 124 3.52 -4.26 -9.44
N LEU A 125 2.64 -4.30 -8.43
CA LEU A 125 2.80 -5.20 -7.29
C LEU A 125 2.88 -6.68 -7.70
N SER A 126 2.20 -7.09 -8.76
CA SER A 126 2.28 -8.47 -9.26
C SER A 126 3.59 -8.82 -9.98
N GLU A 127 4.34 -7.82 -10.46
CA GLU A 127 5.66 -8.03 -11.04
C GLU A 127 6.71 -8.25 -9.94
N GLU A 128 6.46 -7.72 -8.74
CA GLU A 128 7.42 -7.68 -7.64
C GLU A 128 7.07 -8.62 -6.47
N TYR A 129 5.78 -8.95 -6.30
CA TYR A 129 5.28 -9.71 -5.16
C TYR A 129 4.28 -10.79 -5.55
N ARG A 130 4.36 -11.92 -4.85
CA ARG A 130 3.28 -12.88 -4.74
C ARG A 130 2.36 -12.45 -3.58
N ILE A 131 1.07 -12.32 -3.84
CA ILE A 131 0.09 -11.78 -2.88
C ILE A 131 -0.86 -12.88 -2.42
N ASP A 132 -0.89 -13.14 -1.12
CA ASP A 132 -1.91 -13.95 -0.46
C ASP A 132 -2.94 -13.07 0.24
N LEU A 133 -4.17 -13.57 0.38
CA LEU A 133 -5.24 -12.94 1.13
C LEU A 133 -5.84 -13.95 2.12
N THR A 134 -5.93 -13.56 3.38
CA THR A 134 -6.72 -14.23 4.41
C THR A 134 -7.86 -13.30 4.82
N PRO A 135 -9.10 -13.53 4.35
CA PRO A 135 -10.27 -12.80 4.83
C PRO A 135 -10.81 -13.43 6.13
N ASP A 136 -11.55 -12.65 6.92
CA ASP A 136 -12.38 -13.19 7.99
C ASP A 136 -13.69 -13.80 7.46
N ALA A 137 -14.49 -14.40 8.35
CA ALA A 137 -15.74 -15.06 7.96
C ALA A 137 -16.82 -14.10 7.45
N ASP A 138 -16.74 -12.83 7.84
CA ASP A 138 -17.74 -11.79 7.56
C ASP A 138 -17.29 -10.79 6.47
N ASP A 139 -16.14 -11.03 5.81
CA ASP A 139 -15.49 -10.12 4.85
C ASP A 139 -15.32 -8.69 5.41
N SER A 140 -15.16 -8.58 6.73
CA SER A 140 -14.98 -7.34 7.47
C SER A 140 -13.51 -7.03 7.73
N GLU A 141 -12.65 -8.06 7.73
CA GLU A 141 -11.21 -7.97 7.92
C GLU A 141 -10.49 -8.64 6.75
N PHE A 142 -9.49 -7.96 6.19
CA PHE A 142 -8.66 -8.50 5.12
C PHE A 142 -7.19 -8.39 5.51
N LEU A 143 -6.50 -9.53 5.60
CA LEU A 143 -5.06 -9.59 5.75
C LEU A 143 -4.39 -9.99 4.44
N PHE A 144 -3.68 -9.06 3.81
CA PHE A 144 -2.85 -9.32 2.66
C PHE A 144 -1.43 -9.62 3.10
N GLN A 145 -0.79 -10.62 2.47
CA GLN A 145 0.63 -10.92 2.65
C GLN A 145 1.33 -10.84 1.31
N LEU A 146 2.27 -9.90 1.19
CA LEU A 146 3.08 -9.68 -0.01
C LEU A 146 4.45 -10.31 0.22
N HIS A 147 4.77 -11.29 -0.61
CA HIS A 147 6.04 -12.00 -0.59
C HIS A 147 6.89 -11.56 -1.78
N PRO A 148 8.04 -10.89 -1.55
CA PRO A 148 8.90 -10.44 -2.63
C PRO A 148 9.31 -11.62 -3.54
N LEU A 149 9.26 -11.40 -4.85
CA LEU A 149 9.76 -12.33 -5.85
C LEU A 149 11.27 -12.23 -6.01
N ASP A 150 11.84 -11.04 -5.74
CA ASP A 150 13.27 -10.80 -5.76
C ASP A 150 13.96 -11.34 -4.50
N ALA A 151 14.95 -12.21 -4.71
CA ALA A 151 15.77 -12.78 -3.65
C ALA A 151 16.66 -11.73 -2.95
N ASP A 152 16.94 -10.59 -3.59
CA ASP A 152 17.74 -9.51 -3.04
C ASP A 152 16.92 -8.47 -2.27
N SER A 153 15.58 -8.62 -2.24
CA SER A 153 14.70 -7.73 -1.47
C SER A 153 15.13 -7.66 0.00
N VAL A 154 15.10 -6.47 0.61
CA VAL A 154 15.35 -6.29 2.05
C VAL A 154 14.21 -6.86 2.91
N TYR A 155 13.02 -6.99 2.33
CA TYR A 155 11.83 -7.48 3.00
C TYR A 155 11.77 -9.01 2.92
N ARG A 156 11.25 -9.62 3.98
CA ARG A 156 10.87 -11.03 4.05
C ARG A 156 9.40 -11.20 3.71
N VAL A 157 8.55 -10.36 4.26
CA VAL A 157 7.11 -10.30 3.98
C VAL A 157 6.59 -8.93 4.39
N ILE A 158 5.64 -8.40 3.62
CA ILE A 158 4.84 -7.24 4.00
C ILE A 158 3.42 -7.72 4.30
N ARG A 159 2.84 -7.26 5.39
CA ARG A 159 1.44 -7.51 5.71
C ARG A 159 0.67 -6.19 5.69
N ILE A 160 -0.51 -6.21 5.08
CA ILE A 160 -1.40 -5.06 5.01
C ILE A 160 -2.75 -5.52 5.54
N SER A 161 -3.23 -4.91 6.62
CA SER A 161 -4.55 -5.21 7.17
C SER A 161 -5.54 -4.11 6.85
N PHE A 162 -6.77 -4.53 6.55
CA PHE A 162 -7.92 -3.65 6.43
C PHE A 162 -9.01 -4.11 7.37
N LEU A 163 -9.67 -3.17 8.03
CA LEU A 163 -10.87 -3.39 8.83
C LEU A 163 -11.99 -2.50 8.29
N GLN A 164 -13.12 -3.08 7.94
CA GLN A 164 -14.26 -2.37 7.34
C GLN A 164 -13.87 -1.51 6.13
N GLN A 165 -12.93 -1.99 5.31
CA GLN A 165 -12.34 -1.30 4.15
C GLN A 165 -11.48 -0.06 4.49
N GLU A 166 -11.21 0.22 5.76
CA GLU A 166 -10.22 1.20 6.19
C GLU A 166 -8.85 0.53 6.32
N LEU A 167 -7.78 1.22 5.92
CA LEU A 167 -6.42 0.70 6.03
C LEU A 167 -6.06 0.69 7.52
N GLU A 168 -5.98 -0.47 8.14
CA GLU A 168 -5.75 -0.55 9.58
C GLU A 168 -4.26 -0.51 9.89
N SER A 169 -3.46 -1.37 9.24
CA SER A 169 -2.03 -1.43 9.49
C SER A 169 -1.21 -1.88 8.27
N ILE A 170 0.07 -1.51 8.29
CA ILE A 170 1.12 -2.08 7.43
C ILE A 170 2.24 -2.57 8.32
N HIS A 171 2.68 -3.82 8.13
CA HIS A 171 3.77 -4.43 8.88
C HIS A 171 4.83 -4.94 7.90
N LEU A 172 6.03 -4.39 8.01
CA LEU A 172 7.21 -4.74 7.22
C LEU A 172 8.11 -5.66 8.05
N ASP A 173 8.20 -6.94 7.66
CA ASP A 173 9.20 -7.85 8.22
C ASP A 173 10.46 -7.79 7.35
N HIS A 174 11.58 -7.35 7.90
CA HIS A 174 12.86 -7.31 7.19
C HIS A 174 13.60 -8.66 7.31
N LYS A 175 14.50 -8.95 6.37
CA LYS A 175 15.31 -10.20 6.39
C LYS A 175 16.32 -10.25 7.52
N ASN A 176 16.79 -9.09 7.99
CA ASN A 176 17.68 -8.99 9.16
C ASN A 176 16.94 -9.23 10.50
N GLY A 177 15.61 -9.40 10.47
CA GLY A 177 14.79 -9.64 11.65
C GLY A 177 14.18 -8.36 12.25
N GLN A 178 14.57 -7.17 11.78
CA GLN A 178 13.90 -5.92 12.14
C GLN A 178 12.44 -5.94 11.63
N GLN A 179 11.56 -5.27 12.37
CA GLN A 179 10.15 -5.13 12.04
C GLN A 179 9.74 -3.67 12.13
N THR A 180 8.98 -3.20 11.15
CA THR A 180 8.35 -1.87 11.19
C THR A 180 6.84 -2.04 11.13
N LEU A 181 6.12 -1.45 12.09
CA LEU A 181 4.66 -1.41 12.12
C LEU A 181 4.19 0.03 11.93
N TRP A 182 3.27 0.23 11.01
CA TRP A 182 2.46 1.44 10.87
C TRP A 182 1.01 1.13 11.22
N GLN A 183 0.51 1.77 12.26
CA GLN A 183 -0.88 1.71 12.67
C GLN A 183 -1.58 3.00 12.29
N PHE A 184 -2.64 2.91 11.49
CA PHE A 184 -3.39 4.06 10.99
C PHE A 184 -4.61 4.32 11.88
N SER A 185 -4.90 5.59 12.11
CA SER A 185 -6.04 6.04 12.91
C SER A 185 -6.57 7.39 12.42
N ASN A 186 -7.75 7.80 12.91
CA ASN A 186 -8.40 9.07 12.56
C ASN A 186 -8.53 9.30 11.05
N GLN A 187 -8.78 8.23 10.30
CA GLN A 187 -8.78 8.26 8.85
C GLN A 187 -9.93 9.11 8.30
N ARG A 188 -9.61 9.95 7.32
CA ARG A 188 -10.57 10.73 6.54
C ARG A 188 -10.32 10.47 5.07
N ARG A 189 -11.10 9.54 4.52
CA ARG A 189 -11.02 9.12 3.13
C ARG A 189 -11.92 9.96 2.23
N ASN A 190 -11.43 10.29 1.04
CA ASN A 190 -12.16 10.98 -0.03
C ASN A 190 -12.83 12.27 0.46
N LYS A 191 -12.12 13.01 1.31
CA LYS A 191 -12.47 14.37 1.74
C LYS A 191 -11.55 15.37 1.04
N GLY A 192 -12.05 16.58 0.78
CA GLY A 192 -11.26 17.60 0.10
C GLY A 192 -9.96 17.92 0.85
N LEU A 193 -8.84 17.88 0.13
CA LEU A 193 -7.53 18.33 0.58
C LEU A 193 -7.06 19.47 -0.33
N GLU A 194 -6.40 20.45 0.26
CA GLU A 194 -5.83 21.56 -0.50
C GLU A 194 -4.50 21.13 -1.13
N HIS A 195 -4.31 21.41 -2.42
CA HIS A 195 -3.06 21.09 -3.13
C HIS A 195 -1.82 21.70 -2.45
N LYS A 196 -1.98 22.87 -1.81
CA LYS A 196 -0.90 23.56 -1.10
C LYS A 196 -0.28 22.75 0.04
N LEU A 197 -0.98 21.74 0.58
CA LEU A 197 -0.41 20.83 1.59
C LEU A 197 0.78 20.02 1.05
N PHE A 198 0.87 19.86 -0.26
CA PHE A 198 1.87 19.04 -0.94
C PHE A 198 3.00 19.87 -1.56
N GLU A 199 2.95 21.19 -1.38
CA GLU A 199 4.00 22.11 -1.81
C GLU A 199 4.92 22.41 -0.62
N PHE A 200 6.23 22.45 -0.85
CA PHE A 200 7.21 22.80 0.18
C PHE A 200 8.18 23.88 -0.29
N GLU A 201 8.38 24.87 0.57
CA GLU A 201 9.38 25.92 0.38
C GLU A 201 10.47 25.76 1.45
N PRO A 202 11.71 25.41 1.07
CA PRO A 202 12.82 25.28 2.02
C PRO A 202 13.02 26.57 2.83
N PRO A 203 13.21 26.48 4.16
CA PRO A 203 13.54 27.64 4.98
C PRO A 203 14.76 28.41 4.48
N ALA A 204 14.75 29.73 4.63
CA ALA A 204 15.87 30.56 4.18
C ALA A 204 17.16 30.22 4.93
N GLY A 205 18.24 29.98 4.17
CA GLY A 205 19.57 29.70 4.73
C GLY A 205 19.81 28.25 5.14
N ILE A 206 18.86 27.35 4.90
CA ILE A 206 19.00 25.92 5.15
C ILE A 206 19.98 25.26 4.15
N GLU A 207 20.65 24.18 4.54
CA GLU A 207 21.44 23.39 3.60
C GLU A 207 20.52 22.67 2.61
N ILE A 208 20.84 22.78 1.32
CA ILE A 208 20.10 22.10 0.26
C ILE A 208 21.05 21.11 -0.43
N VAL A 209 20.66 19.83 -0.42
CA VAL A 209 21.28 18.79 -1.22
C VAL A 209 20.36 18.48 -2.39
N ASP A 210 20.74 18.93 -3.57
CA ASP A 210 19.97 18.76 -4.81
C ASP A 210 20.48 17.57 -5.61
N ASN A 211 19.67 16.51 -5.67
CA ASN A 211 19.91 15.28 -6.44
C ASN A 211 19.06 15.23 -7.73
N SER A 212 18.33 16.30 -8.06
CA SER A 212 17.49 16.35 -9.26
C SER A 212 18.34 16.19 -10.53
N LEU A 213 17.75 15.60 -11.57
CA LEU A 213 18.38 15.44 -12.89
C LEU A 213 18.69 16.80 -13.53
N SER A 214 17.99 17.85 -13.13
CA SER A 214 18.22 19.23 -13.55
C SER A 214 19.46 19.87 -12.90
N GLY A 215 19.91 19.32 -11.77
CA GLY A 215 21.08 19.78 -11.00
C GLY A 215 22.42 19.14 -11.40
N ARG A 216 22.45 18.25 -12.41
CA ARG A 216 23.66 17.59 -12.91
C ARG A 216 24.31 18.28 -14.11
#